data_AF-A0A8K0SMX7-F1
#
_entry.id   AF-A0A8K0SMX7-F1
#
_cell.length_a   1.000
_cell.length_b   1.000
_cell.length_c   1.000
_cell.angle_alpha   90.00
_cell.angle_beta   90.00
_cell.angle_gamma   90.00
#
_symmetry.space_group_name_H-M   'P 1'
#
loop_
_entity.id
_entity.type
_entity.pdbx_description
1 polymer ?
#
loop_
_entity_poly.entity_id
_entity_poly.type
_entity_poly.pdbx_seq_one_letter_code
_entity_poly.pdbx_strand_id
1 'polypeptide(L)'
;MSFERASELIEVPWKPEAPKVAANELMKPTRTSTADEELLERMYVLSASEALDKLKTVTDVPPHIKLYIKLLSDDYEKYSKPGFELVPDAHELVTLTSEGRQKAIAEIRESTKNTPLFPAIEAAWRVSSNIVDIAEGRLDFLKLLLPDLLLPRFHEWANDRTELGPLFSTLAKSKPGLKVLEIGSGFGGTTTRALKGFKSEEGKGYDSYTWTDINPMFVKTAEQRFAANEAMDFRLLDIGKDPKEQGFEEGAYDLILASNVLHAVPRLDDTLEYTRKLLKPDGVLFLQEMCPPGKYLDFIVALHPVWWIGVQDARPNGARISVDEWETRLRKAGFSGIDALVLDNRPPWYYNANMLTRPSA
;
A
#
# COMPACT_ATOMS: atom_id res chain seq x y z
N MET A 1 -21.63 -2.46 -0.28
CA MET A 1 -21.37 -3.85 0.15
C MET A 1 -21.39 -3.90 1.67
N SER A 2 -21.88 -5.00 2.28
CA SER A 2 -21.90 -5.08 3.74
C SER A 2 -20.47 -5.22 4.27
N PHE A 3 -20.07 -4.32 5.15
CA PHE A 3 -18.78 -4.32 5.84
C PHE A 3 -18.65 -5.48 6.86
N GLU A 4 -19.53 -6.48 6.78
CA GLU A 4 -19.66 -7.60 7.72
C GLU A 4 -18.52 -8.63 7.57
N ARG A 5 -17.82 -8.65 6.42
CA ARG A 5 -16.68 -9.57 6.19
C ARG A 5 -15.50 -9.37 7.14
N ALA A 6 -15.39 -8.20 7.78
CA ALA A 6 -14.34 -7.95 8.78
C ALA A 6 -14.43 -8.85 10.03
N SER A 7 -15.56 -9.56 10.20
CA SER A 7 -15.83 -10.47 11.32
C SER A 7 -15.79 -11.95 10.93
N GLU A 8 -15.48 -12.29 9.67
CA GLU A 8 -15.45 -13.68 9.23
C GLU A 8 -14.32 -14.49 9.92
N LEU A 9 -14.66 -15.73 10.26
CA LEU A 9 -13.75 -16.67 10.92
C LEU A 9 -12.72 -17.17 9.90
N ILE A 10 -11.44 -16.86 10.14
CA ILE A 10 -10.33 -17.43 9.38
C ILE A 10 -10.06 -18.84 9.90
N GLU A 11 -10.11 -19.82 8.99
CA GLU A 11 -9.49 -21.10 9.27
C GLU A 11 -7.98 -20.91 9.43
N VAL A 12 -7.46 -21.24 10.62
CA VAL A 12 -6.01 -21.24 10.85
C VAL A 12 -5.39 -22.14 9.78
N PRO A 13 -4.59 -21.57 8.85
CA PRO A 13 -4.08 -22.35 7.71
C PRO A 13 -3.35 -23.60 8.20
N TRP A 14 -3.46 -24.70 7.47
CA TRP A 14 -2.60 -25.89 7.66
C TRP A 14 -2.82 -26.70 8.95
N LYS A 15 -3.78 -26.34 9.81
CA LYS A 15 -4.24 -27.18 10.92
C LYS A 15 -5.74 -27.40 10.83
N PRO A 16 -6.20 -28.51 10.21
CA PRO A 16 -7.62 -28.82 10.05
C PRO A 16 -8.40 -28.89 11.38
N GLU A 17 -7.72 -29.26 12.47
CA GLU A 17 -8.30 -29.36 13.82
C GLU A 17 -8.11 -28.10 14.67
N ALA A 18 -7.40 -27.08 14.16
CA ALA A 18 -7.24 -25.83 14.91
C ALA A 18 -8.56 -25.05 14.91
N PRO A 19 -8.90 -24.36 16.03
CA PRO A 19 -10.08 -23.53 16.09
C PRO A 19 -9.98 -22.43 15.02
N LYS A 20 -11.10 -22.12 14.36
CA LYS A 20 -11.19 -20.94 13.49
C LYS A 20 -11.02 -19.69 14.34
N VAL A 21 -10.20 -18.74 13.89
CA VAL A 21 -9.92 -17.49 14.60
C VAL A 21 -10.44 -16.34 13.76
N ALA A 22 -11.17 -15.40 14.35
CA ALA A 22 -11.70 -14.27 13.60
C ALA A 22 -10.57 -13.39 13.03
N ALA A 23 -10.73 -12.90 11.80
CA ALA A 23 -9.70 -12.12 11.13
C ALA A 23 -9.25 -10.89 11.93
N ASN A 24 -10.23 -10.23 12.55
CA ASN A 24 -10.06 -9.07 13.41
C ASN A 24 -9.38 -9.37 14.77
N GLU A 25 -9.22 -10.64 15.15
CA GLU A 25 -8.41 -11.02 16.32
C GLU A 25 -6.92 -11.04 15.96
N LEU A 26 -6.59 -11.39 14.70
CA LEU A 26 -5.23 -11.54 14.21
C LEU A 26 -4.67 -10.28 13.55
N MET A 27 -5.55 -9.45 12.99
CA MET A 27 -5.21 -8.19 12.33
C MET A 27 -6.04 -7.07 12.93
N LYS A 28 -5.41 -6.02 13.46
CA LYS A 28 -6.11 -4.91 14.13
C LYS A 28 -5.59 -3.55 13.67
N PRO A 29 -6.45 -2.59 13.30
CA PRO A 29 -6.03 -1.21 13.08
C PRO A 29 -5.14 -0.69 14.22
N THR A 30 -3.97 -0.14 13.89
CA THR A 30 -3.09 0.53 14.86
C THR A 30 -3.42 2.01 15.00
N ARG A 31 -4.19 2.56 14.06
CA ARG A 31 -4.55 3.97 13.99
C ARG A 31 -6.03 4.12 13.69
N THR A 32 -6.78 4.64 14.65
CA THR A 32 -8.25 4.78 14.57
C THR A 32 -8.73 6.20 14.89
N SER A 33 -7.79 7.14 15.07
CA SER A 33 -8.10 8.55 15.33
C SER A 33 -8.73 9.19 14.10
N THR A 34 -10.01 9.54 14.19
CA THR A 34 -10.71 10.23 13.09
C THR A 34 -10.18 11.64 12.87
N ALA A 35 -9.76 12.33 13.94
CA ALA A 35 -9.17 13.67 13.82
C ALA A 35 -7.87 13.64 13.01
N ASP A 36 -7.07 12.58 13.16
CA ASP A 36 -5.83 12.40 12.40
C ASP A 36 -6.13 12.19 10.91
N GLU A 37 -7.13 11.37 10.59
CA GLU A 37 -7.53 11.12 9.20
C GLU A 37 -8.16 12.35 8.55
N GLU A 38 -8.98 13.10 9.29
CA GLU A 38 -9.53 14.37 8.83
C GLU A 38 -8.39 15.37 8.55
N LEU A 39 -7.36 15.45 9.40
CA LEU A 39 -6.20 16.32 9.16
C LEU A 39 -5.43 15.94 7.88
N LEU A 40 -5.28 14.65 7.58
CA LEU A 40 -4.65 14.17 6.34
C LEU A 40 -5.48 14.57 5.11
N GLU A 41 -6.79 14.38 5.16
CA GLU A 41 -7.68 14.72 4.06
C GLU A 41 -7.77 16.24 3.88
N ARG A 42 -7.78 17.04 4.96
CA ARG A 42 -7.66 18.52 4.90
C ARG A 42 -6.35 18.94 4.23
N MET A 43 -5.24 18.32 4.61
CA MET A 43 -3.94 18.58 3.99
C MET A 43 -3.97 18.28 2.49
N TYR A 44 -4.65 17.21 2.08
CA TYR A 44 -4.84 16.89 0.67
C TYR A 44 -5.68 17.95 -0.05
N VAL A 45 -6.88 18.29 0.46
CA VAL A 45 -7.77 19.30 -0.15
C VAL A 45 -7.03 20.62 -0.39
N LEU A 46 -6.33 21.12 0.63
CA LEU A 46 -5.55 22.35 0.55
C LEU A 46 -4.41 22.23 -0.46
N SER A 47 -3.63 21.16 -0.40
CA SER A 47 -2.46 20.96 -1.26
C SER A 47 -2.84 20.74 -2.73
N ALA A 48 -3.90 19.98 -3.00
CA ALA A 48 -4.44 19.76 -4.33
C ALA A 48 -4.96 21.05 -4.95
N SER A 49 -5.72 21.84 -4.19
CA SER A 49 -6.24 23.13 -4.64
C SER A 49 -5.11 24.11 -4.98
N GLU A 50 -4.10 24.18 -4.11
CA GLU A 50 -2.91 25.01 -4.35
C GLU A 50 -2.10 24.52 -5.55
N ALA A 51 -1.93 23.20 -5.69
CA ALA A 51 -1.23 22.60 -6.81
C ALA A 51 -1.93 22.90 -8.15
N LEU A 52 -3.26 22.77 -8.21
CA LEU A 52 -4.04 23.07 -9.43
C LEU A 52 -3.85 24.52 -9.89
N ASP A 53 -3.85 25.47 -8.96
CA ASP A 53 -3.63 26.87 -9.31
C ASP A 53 -2.23 27.11 -9.88
N LYS A 54 -1.20 26.50 -9.27
CA LYS A 54 0.18 26.61 -9.76
C LYS A 54 0.37 25.92 -11.12
N LEU A 55 -0.25 24.75 -11.30
CA LEU A 55 -0.11 23.93 -12.51
C LEU A 55 -0.75 24.55 -13.75
N LYS A 56 -1.67 25.53 -13.61
CA LYS A 56 -2.19 26.33 -14.74
C LYS A 56 -1.09 27.05 -15.53
N THR A 57 0.06 27.31 -14.91
CA THR A 57 1.20 27.99 -15.55
C THR A 57 2.04 27.06 -16.42
N VAL A 58 1.87 25.74 -16.28
CA VAL A 58 2.67 24.74 -16.97
C VAL A 58 1.96 24.32 -18.25
N THR A 59 2.68 24.26 -19.37
CA THR A 59 2.09 24.02 -20.70
C THR A 59 2.51 22.71 -21.34
N ASP A 60 3.75 22.25 -21.09
CA ASP A 60 4.25 20.97 -21.58
C ASP A 60 4.65 20.08 -20.39
N VAL A 61 3.87 19.01 -20.19
CA VAL A 61 4.08 18.06 -19.10
C VAL A 61 4.03 16.62 -19.63
N PRO A 62 4.77 15.70 -19.00
CA PRO A 62 4.71 14.28 -19.35
C PRO A 62 3.27 13.71 -19.28
N PRO A 63 2.95 12.64 -20.04
CA PRO A 63 1.60 12.07 -20.07
C PRO A 63 1.01 11.71 -18.70
N HIS A 64 1.83 11.15 -17.80
CA HIS A 64 1.38 10.78 -16.45
C HIS A 64 1.04 12.02 -15.59
N ILE A 65 1.70 13.15 -15.81
CA ILE A 65 1.37 14.42 -15.13
C ILE A 65 0.05 14.99 -15.63
N LYS A 66 -0.32 14.77 -16.91
CA LYS A 66 -1.67 15.13 -17.41
C LYS A 66 -2.76 14.34 -16.69
N LEU A 67 -2.54 13.04 -16.44
CA LEU A 67 -3.44 12.20 -15.66
C LEU A 67 -3.51 12.65 -14.19
N TYR A 68 -2.38 13.02 -13.60
CA TYR A 68 -2.31 13.60 -12.26
C TYR A 68 -3.12 14.90 -12.14
N ILE A 69 -2.94 15.85 -13.08
CA ILE A 69 -3.72 17.10 -13.12
C ILE A 69 -5.21 16.81 -13.24
N LYS A 70 -5.59 15.84 -14.09
CA LYS A 70 -6.98 15.41 -14.23
C LYS A 70 -7.52 14.86 -12.91
N LEU A 71 -6.78 13.99 -12.22
CA LEU A 71 -7.16 13.45 -10.91
C LEU A 71 -7.42 14.56 -9.90
N LEU A 72 -6.49 15.52 -9.78
CA LEU A 72 -6.66 16.66 -8.88
C LEU A 72 -7.90 17.49 -9.26
N SER A 73 -8.15 17.69 -10.56
CA SER A 73 -9.31 18.46 -11.04
C SER A 73 -10.63 17.74 -10.69
N ASP A 74 -10.70 16.43 -10.91
CA ASP A 74 -11.88 15.62 -10.59
C ASP A 74 -12.16 15.61 -9.07
N ASP A 75 -11.11 15.61 -8.24
CA ASP A 75 -11.25 15.68 -6.78
C ASP A 75 -11.62 17.11 -6.32
N TYR A 76 -11.04 18.16 -6.92
CA TYR A 76 -11.43 19.55 -6.67
C TYR A 76 -12.90 19.82 -6.96
N GLU A 77 -13.45 19.27 -8.06
CA GLU A 77 -14.89 19.36 -8.35
C GLU A 77 -15.76 18.79 -7.22
N LYS A 78 -15.30 17.75 -6.51
CA LYS A 78 -16.01 17.19 -5.35
C LYS A 78 -15.88 18.10 -4.14
N TYR A 79 -14.68 18.59 -3.85
CA TYR A 79 -14.42 19.50 -2.73
C TYR A 79 -15.17 20.83 -2.88
N SER A 80 -15.39 21.29 -4.11
CA SER A 80 -16.13 22.51 -4.43
C SER A 80 -17.62 22.43 -4.12
N LYS A 81 -18.17 21.24 -3.84
CA LYS A 81 -19.57 21.03 -3.49
C LYS A 81 -19.71 20.86 -1.97
N PRO A 82 -20.77 21.40 -1.34
CA PRO A 82 -21.05 21.15 0.06
C PRO A 82 -21.24 19.65 0.36
N GLY A 83 -20.85 19.21 1.55
CA GLY A 83 -21.13 17.85 2.04
C GLY A 83 -20.11 16.78 1.66
N PHE A 84 -18.85 17.15 1.42
CA PHE A 84 -17.77 16.17 1.33
C PHE A 84 -17.53 15.53 2.70
N GLU A 85 -17.87 14.24 2.84
CA GLU A 85 -17.95 13.54 4.12
C GLU A 85 -16.63 13.53 4.92
N LEU A 86 -15.49 13.43 4.25
CA LEU A 86 -14.18 13.33 4.91
C LEU A 86 -13.63 14.68 5.39
N VAL A 87 -14.08 15.79 4.79
CA VAL A 87 -13.66 17.15 5.18
C VAL A 87 -14.89 18.06 5.06
N PRO A 88 -15.66 18.23 6.15
CA PRO A 88 -16.94 18.94 6.10
C PRO A 88 -16.85 20.39 5.60
N ASP A 89 -15.73 21.07 5.87
CA ASP A 89 -15.43 22.43 5.44
C ASP A 89 -14.62 22.49 4.13
N ALA A 90 -14.56 21.40 3.34
CA ALA A 90 -13.79 21.36 2.08
C ALA A 90 -14.14 22.52 1.13
N HIS A 91 -15.42 22.87 1.02
CA HIS A 91 -15.88 23.98 0.18
C HIS A 91 -15.25 25.32 0.61
N GLU A 92 -15.12 25.54 1.92
CA GLU A 92 -14.50 26.74 2.47
C GLU A 92 -13.00 26.73 2.19
N LEU A 93 -12.33 25.58 2.37
CA LEU A 93 -10.90 25.43 2.11
C LEU A 93 -10.51 25.67 0.65
N VAL A 94 -11.32 25.22 -0.32
CA VAL A 94 -11.02 25.43 -1.74
C VAL A 94 -11.27 26.86 -2.23
N THR A 95 -12.06 27.65 -1.49
CA THR A 95 -12.34 29.06 -1.81
C THR A 95 -11.32 30.03 -1.19
N LEU A 96 -10.45 29.55 -0.30
CA LEU A 96 -9.35 30.35 0.23
C LEU A 96 -8.43 30.85 -0.89
N THR A 97 -7.86 32.05 -0.68
CA THR A 97 -6.77 32.56 -1.52
C THR A 97 -5.54 31.65 -1.44
N SER A 98 -4.62 31.74 -2.41
CA SER A 98 -3.36 31.00 -2.36
C SER A 98 -2.59 31.27 -1.06
N GLU A 99 -2.51 32.53 -0.61
CA GLU A 99 -1.92 32.89 0.70
C GLU A 99 -2.64 32.21 1.87
N GLY A 100 -3.98 32.21 1.87
CA GLY A 100 -4.78 31.54 2.89
C GLY A 100 -4.55 30.03 2.95
N ARG A 101 -4.49 29.36 1.79
CA ARG A 101 -4.20 27.92 1.73
C ARG A 101 -2.79 27.61 2.19
N GLN A 102 -1.79 28.38 1.76
CA GLN A 102 -0.40 28.19 2.19
C GLN A 102 -0.25 28.36 3.71
N LYS A 103 -0.95 29.34 4.31
CA LYS A 103 -1.00 29.51 5.76
C LYS A 103 -1.63 28.31 6.45
N ALA A 104 -2.79 27.85 6.01
CA ALA A 104 -3.47 26.68 6.58
C ALA A 104 -2.61 25.40 6.47
N ILE A 105 -1.94 25.20 5.34
CA ILE A 105 -0.98 24.10 5.14
C ILE A 105 0.16 24.19 6.17
N ALA A 106 0.74 25.37 6.37
CA ALA A 106 1.82 25.56 7.33
C ALA A 106 1.38 25.29 8.78
N GLU A 107 0.15 25.67 9.14
CA GLU A 107 -0.42 25.39 10.46
C GLU A 107 -0.63 23.88 10.70
N ILE A 108 -1.16 23.15 9.71
CA ILE A 108 -1.29 21.68 9.79
C ILE A 108 0.09 21.03 9.93
N ARG A 109 1.06 21.47 9.13
CA ARG A 109 2.43 20.97 9.20
C ARG A 109 3.07 21.20 10.58
N GLU A 110 2.92 22.38 11.15
CA GLU A 110 3.49 22.73 12.45
C GLU A 110 2.83 21.94 13.59
N SER A 111 1.50 21.81 13.57
CA SER A 111 0.74 21.06 14.59
C SER A 111 1.04 19.56 14.58
N THR A 112 1.47 19.01 13.43
CA THR A 112 1.76 17.57 13.28
C THR A 112 3.24 17.21 13.45
N LYS A 113 4.15 18.18 13.65
CA LYS A 113 5.61 17.95 13.66
C LYS A 113 6.12 16.86 14.61
N ASN A 114 5.42 16.65 15.72
CA ASN A 114 5.77 15.68 16.77
C ASN A 114 4.78 14.51 16.83
N THR A 115 3.99 14.30 15.77
CA THR A 115 3.01 13.22 15.71
C THR A 115 3.44 12.17 14.67
N PRO A 116 2.89 10.96 14.74
CA PRO A 116 3.10 9.95 13.71
C PRO A 116 2.69 10.40 12.30
N LEU A 117 1.81 11.41 12.14
CA LEU A 117 1.34 11.90 10.83
C LEU A 117 2.40 12.67 10.05
N PHE A 118 3.42 13.20 10.74
CA PHE A 118 4.37 14.12 10.15
C PHE A 118 4.98 13.66 8.82
N PRO A 119 5.40 12.38 8.62
CA PRO A 119 5.96 11.95 7.35
C PRO A 119 5.02 12.16 6.15
N ALA A 120 3.72 11.91 6.32
CA ALA A 120 2.72 12.12 5.27
C ALA A 120 2.48 13.61 5.00
N ILE A 121 2.33 14.40 6.08
CA ILE A 121 2.10 15.84 5.97
C ILE A 121 3.32 16.55 5.35
N GLU A 122 4.53 16.21 5.80
CA GLU A 122 5.77 16.75 5.27
C GLU A 122 5.96 16.39 3.79
N ALA A 123 5.65 15.15 3.40
CA ALA A 123 5.73 14.75 2.00
C ALA A 123 4.76 15.54 1.12
N ALA A 124 3.50 15.68 1.55
CA ALA A 124 2.51 16.50 0.84
C ALA A 124 2.95 17.97 0.75
N TRP A 125 3.49 18.53 1.83
CA TRP A 125 4.00 19.91 1.83
C TRP A 125 5.17 20.10 0.86
N ARG A 126 6.18 19.20 0.89
CA ARG A 126 7.34 19.27 -0.02
C ARG A 126 6.88 19.17 -1.48
N VAL A 127 5.98 18.24 -1.79
CA VAL A 127 5.40 18.09 -3.13
C VAL A 127 4.65 19.35 -3.56
N SER A 128 3.70 19.83 -2.75
CA SER A 128 2.89 21.03 -3.06
C SER A 128 3.74 22.29 -3.24
N SER A 129 4.82 22.42 -2.48
CA SER A 129 5.75 23.55 -2.56
C SER A 129 6.58 23.54 -3.85
N ASN A 130 6.81 22.38 -4.45
CA ASN A 130 7.69 22.20 -5.61
C ASN A 130 6.95 21.66 -6.86
N ILE A 131 5.62 21.73 -6.88
CA ILE A 131 4.80 20.99 -7.85
C ILE A 131 5.06 21.40 -9.32
N VAL A 132 5.39 22.67 -9.56
CA VAL A 132 5.72 23.18 -10.92
C VAL A 132 7.01 22.55 -11.41
N ASP A 133 8.06 22.57 -10.58
CA ASP A 133 9.36 22.00 -10.92
C ASP A 133 9.27 20.49 -11.14
N ILE A 134 8.40 19.81 -10.37
CA ILE A 134 8.10 18.38 -10.55
C ILE A 134 7.39 18.16 -11.90
N ALA A 135 6.33 18.93 -12.19
CA ALA A 135 5.54 18.78 -13.40
C ALA A 135 6.33 19.06 -14.69
N GLU A 136 7.26 20.00 -14.65
CA GLU A 136 8.18 20.33 -15.74
C GLU A 136 9.39 19.37 -15.83
N GLY A 137 9.52 18.41 -14.91
CA GLY A 137 10.64 17.47 -14.87
C GLY A 137 11.97 18.09 -14.42
N ARG A 138 11.96 19.31 -13.88
CA ARG A 138 13.14 19.98 -13.30
C ARG A 138 13.54 19.35 -11.96
N LEU A 139 12.58 18.74 -11.25
CA LEU A 139 12.79 18.07 -9.97
C LEU A 139 12.16 16.67 -9.95
N ASP A 140 12.94 15.68 -9.52
CA ASP A 140 12.43 14.34 -9.23
C ASP A 140 11.82 14.31 -7.82
N PHE A 141 10.51 14.05 -7.75
CA PHE A 141 9.78 14.07 -6.47
C PHE A 141 10.26 12.97 -5.51
N LEU A 142 10.75 11.81 -6.00
CA LEU A 142 11.30 10.79 -5.12
C LEU A 142 12.58 11.30 -4.47
N LYS A 143 13.46 11.94 -5.24
CA LYS A 143 14.70 12.57 -4.71
C LYS A 143 14.39 13.67 -3.71
N LEU A 144 13.33 14.45 -3.94
CA LEU A 144 12.85 15.48 -2.99
C LEU A 144 12.45 14.89 -1.63
N LEU A 145 11.99 13.64 -1.60
CA LEU A 145 11.58 12.93 -0.38
C LEU A 145 12.71 12.10 0.26
N LEU A 146 13.91 12.02 -0.33
CA LEU A 146 15.03 11.29 0.28
C LEU A 146 15.67 11.96 1.51
N PRO A 147 15.85 13.30 1.57
CA PRO A 147 16.42 13.96 2.74
C PRO A 147 15.66 13.63 4.03
N ASP A 148 16.39 13.48 5.12
CA ASP A 148 15.87 13.13 6.46
C ASP A 148 15.15 11.77 6.52
N LEU A 149 15.43 10.90 5.54
CA LEU A 149 14.79 9.59 5.37
C LEU A 149 13.26 9.69 5.27
N LEU A 150 12.76 10.80 4.71
CA LEU A 150 11.32 11.06 4.68
C LEU A 150 10.56 10.00 3.86
N LEU A 151 11.09 9.59 2.70
CA LEU A 151 10.48 8.56 1.86
C LEU A 151 10.36 7.21 2.59
N PRO A 152 11.43 6.61 3.17
CA PRO A 152 11.30 5.42 4.01
C PRO A 152 10.30 5.57 5.15
N ARG A 153 10.33 6.69 5.88
CA ARG A 153 9.41 6.96 7.00
C ARG A 153 7.96 7.08 6.54
N PHE A 154 7.73 7.67 5.37
CA PHE A 154 6.43 7.75 4.73
C PHE A 154 5.89 6.37 4.34
N HIS A 155 6.72 5.52 3.74
CA HIS A 155 6.34 4.14 3.40
C HIS A 155 6.03 3.30 4.64
N GLU A 156 6.88 3.38 5.66
CA GLU A 156 6.64 2.74 6.95
C GLU A 156 5.34 3.24 7.57
N TRP A 157 5.13 4.56 7.55
CA TRP A 157 3.91 5.17 8.03
C TRP A 157 2.66 4.69 7.29
N ALA A 158 2.70 4.56 5.96
CA ALA A 158 1.58 4.14 5.14
C ALA A 158 1.24 2.65 5.32
N ASN A 159 2.26 1.81 5.56
CA ASN A 159 2.11 0.36 5.65
C ASN A 159 1.89 -0.14 7.09
N ASP A 160 2.31 0.60 8.11
CA ASP A 160 2.16 0.25 9.53
C ASP A 160 0.86 0.77 10.15
N ARG A 161 -0.26 0.47 9.48
CA ARG A 161 -1.61 0.92 9.87
C ARG A 161 -2.49 -0.19 10.46
N THR A 162 -2.01 -1.43 10.40
CA THR A 162 -2.68 -2.63 10.95
C THR A 162 -1.63 -3.46 11.66
N GLU A 163 -1.86 -3.96 12.87
CA GLU A 163 -1.00 -4.89 13.59
C GLU A 163 -1.14 -6.28 12.94
N LEU A 164 -0.01 -6.89 12.55
CA LEU A 164 0.02 -8.16 11.81
C LEU A 164 0.84 -9.24 12.53
N GLY A 165 1.51 -8.90 13.64
CA GLY A 165 2.29 -9.84 14.43
C GLY A 165 1.50 -11.07 14.87
N PRO A 166 0.26 -10.95 15.40
CA PRO A 166 -0.56 -12.10 15.76
C PRO A 166 -0.91 -13.00 14.57
N LEU A 167 -1.20 -12.43 13.40
CA LEU A 167 -1.40 -13.18 12.16
C LEU A 167 -0.14 -13.97 11.80
N PHE A 168 1.01 -13.31 11.69
CA PHE A 168 2.27 -13.95 11.30
C PHE A 168 2.70 -15.02 12.30
N SER A 169 2.51 -14.79 13.60
CA SER A 169 2.76 -15.80 14.64
C SER A 169 1.86 -17.03 14.49
N THR A 170 0.58 -16.81 14.19
CA THR A 170 -0.38 -17.89 13.96
C THR A 170 0.00 -18.71 12.72
N LEU A 171 0.34 -18.04 11.60
CA LEU A 171 0.79 -18.70 10.37
C LEU A 171 2.03 -19.57 10.62
N ALA A 172 3.08 -19.02 11.23
CA ALA A 172 4.30 -19.76 11.56
C ALA A 172 4.04 -20.98 12.45
N LYS A 173 3.22 -20.84 13.50
CA LYS A 173 2.86 -21.95 14.41
C LYS A 173 2.01 -23.02 13.75
N SER A 174 1.31 -22.67 12.68
CA SER A 174 0.38 -23.57 12.01
C SER A 174 1.05 -24.44 10.93
N LYS A 175 2.21 -24.02 10.38
CA LYS A 175 3.00 -24.80 9.43
C LYS A 175 4.47 -24.87 9.83
N PRO A 176 4.88 -25.98 10.46
CA PRO A 176 6.29 -26.31 10.59
C PRO A 176 6.96 -26.30 9.21
N GLY A 177 8.14 -25.69 9.13
CA GLY A 177 8.89 -25.61 7.87
C GLY A 177 8.37 -24.56 6.88
N LEU A 178 7.70 -23.52 7.36
CA LEU A 178 7.11 -22.44 6.54
C LEU A 178 8.12 -21.86 5.52
N LYS A 179 7.82 -21.95 4.22
CA LYS A 179 8.58 -21.26 3.16
C LYS A 179 7.86 -20.00 2.72
N VAL A 180 8.52 -18.85 2.89
CA VAL A 180 7.95 -17.53 2.63
C VAL A 180 8.56 -16.92 1.37
N LEU A 181 7.73 -16.32 0.52
CA LEU A 181 8.14 -15.38 -0.51
C LEU A 181 7.54 -14.02 -0.18
N GLU A 182 8.34 -12.95 -0.23
CA GLU A 182 7.84 -11.58 -0.18
C GLU A 182 8.09 -10.91 -1.53
N ILE A 183 7.02 -10.41 -2.15
CA ILE A 183 7.04 -9.76 -3.47
C ILE A 183 7.08 -8.24 -3.26
N GLY A 184 8.03 -7.57 -3.92
CA GLY A 184 8.20 -6.10 -3.86
C GLY A 184 8.38 -5.59 -2.43
N SER A 185 9.34 -6.19 -1.72
CA SER A 185 9.61 -5.92 -0.32
C SER A 185 10.10 -4.48 -0.06
N GLY A 186 10.65 -3.78 -1.05
CA GLY A 186 11.04 -2.37 -0.98
C GLY A 186 11.94 -2.03 0.21
N PHE A 187 11.48 -1.13 1.08
CA PHE A 187 12.20 -0.74 2.29
C PHE A 187 12.17 -1.78 3.43
N GLY A 188 11.54 -2.95 3.23
CA GLY A 188 11.51 -4.05 4.20
C GLY A 188 10.65 -3.80 5.44
N GLY A 189 9.64 -2.94 5.33
CA GLY A 189 8.69 -2.66 6.41
C GLY A 189 7.89 -3.91 6.78
N THR A 190 7.26 -4.55 5.78
CA THR A 190 6.52 -5.80 5.97
C THR A 190 7.46 -6.95 6.37
N THR A 191 8.64 -7.06 5.76
CA THR A 191 9.70 -7.99 6.18
C THR A 191 9.97 -7.92 7.68
N THR A 192 10.21 -6.73 8.22
CA THR A 192 10.55 -6.53 9.64
C THR A 192 9.44 -7.05 10.56
N ARG A 193 8.19 -6.79 10.18
CA ARG A 193 7.00 -7.17 10.94
C ARG A 193 6.75 -8.68 10.87
N ALA A 194 6.93 -9.28 9.69
CA ALA A 194 6.88 -10.72 9.47
C ALA A 194 7.93 -11.45 10.29
N LEU A 195 9.20 -11.04 10.21
CA LEU A 195 10.31 -11.64 10.98
C LEU A 195 10.07 -11.58 12.49
N LYS A 196 9.53 -10.45 13.00
CA LYS A 196 9.15 -10.33 14.41
C LYS A 196 8.01 -11.29 14.78
N GLY A 197 6.98 -11.39 13.94
CA GLY A 197 5.83 -12.27 14.17
C GLY A 197 6.17 -13.76 14.09
N PHE A 198 7.10 -14.15 13.21
CA PHE A 198 7.54 -15.53 13.05
C PHE A 198 8.48 -16.02 14.15
N LYS A 199 8.97 -15.13 15.02
CA LYS A 199 9.83 -15.53 16.14
C LYS A 199 9.00 -16.27 17.20
N SER A 200 9.49 -17.43 17.63
CA SER A 200 8.96 -18.21 18.76
C SER A 200 9.98 -18.31 19.89
N GLU A 201 9.59 -18.88 21.03
CA GLU A 201 10.51 -19.19 22.15
C GLU A 201 11.61 -20.17 21.74
N GLU A 202 11.31 -21.05 20.77
CA GLU A 202 12.21 -22.07 20.22
C GLU A 202 13.11 -21.52 19.09
N GLY A 203 12.97 -20.24 18.74
CA GLY A 203 13.76 -19.57 17.72
C GLY A 203 12.93 -19.13 16.51
N LYS A 204 13.33 -19.59 15.33
CA LYS A 204 12.77 -19.17 14.04
C LYS A 204 11.60 -20.06 13.64
N GLY A 205 10.40 -19.48 13.46
CA GLY A 205 9.19 -20.20 13.06
C GLY A 205 9.00 -20.40 11.54
N TYR A 206 10.06 -20.31 10.74
CA TYR A 206 10.03 -20.54 9.30
C TYR A 206 11.28 -21.27 8.83
N ASP A 207 11.25 -21.89 7.65
CA ASP A 207 12.38 -22.61 7.06
C ASP A 207 13.20 -21.72 6.13
N SER A 208 12.54 -21.02 5.21
CA SER A 208 13.19 -20.10 4.26
C SER A 208 12.33 -18.85 4.03
N TYR A 209 13.00 -17.74 3.72
CA TYR A 209 12.35 -16.48 3.38
C TYR A 209 13.04 -15.89 2.15
N THR A 210 12.40 -16.04 0.99
CA THR A 210 12.84 -15.41 -0.25
C THR A 210 12.32 -13.98 -0.28
N TRP A 211 13.22 -13.02 -0.11
CA TRP A 211 12.98 -11.59 -0.17
C TRP A 211 13.18 -11.12 -1.61
N THR A 212 12.20 -10.42 -2.19
CA THR A 212 12.31 -9.98 -3.59
C THR A 212 11.89 -8.55 -3.84
N ASP A 213 12.54 -7.94 -4.83
CA ASP A 213 12.13 -6.66 -5.39
C ASP A 213 12.55 -6.58 -6.87
N ILE A 214 11.90 -5.71 -7.64
CA ILE A 214 12.29 -5.45 -9.03
C ILE A 214 13.55 -4.57 -9.11
N ASN A 215 13.83 -3.79 -8.05
CA ASN A 215 14.92 -2.83 -8.00
C ASN A 215 16.17 -3.44 -7.32
N PRO A 216 17.29 -3.59 -8.06
CA PRO A 216 18.54 -4.12 -7.51
C PRO A 216 19.10 -3.35 -6.32
N MET A 217 18.80 -2.04 -6.21
CA MET A 217 19.25 -1.23 -5.08
C MET A 217 18.57 -1.66 -3.78
N PHE A 218 17.27 -1.99 -3.80
CA PHE A 218 16.60 -2.47 -2.60
C PHE A 218 17.11 -3.84 -2.18
N VAL A 219 17.34 -4.75 -3.13
CA VAL A 219 17.95 -6.07 -2.88
C VAL A 219 19.28 -5.90 -2.14
N LYS A 220 20.20 -5.09 -2.68
CA LYS A 220 21.51 -4.85 -2.06
C LYS A 220 21.42 -4.24 -0.66
N THR A 221 20.49 -3.31 -0.44
CA THR A 221 20.27 -2.72 0.88
C THR A 221 19.66 -3.73 1.86
N ALA A 222 18.77 -4.60 1.40
CA ALA A 222 18.14 -5.65 2.21
C ALA A 222 19.16 -6.71 2.63
N GLU A 223 20.05 -7.15 1.73
CA GLU A 223 21.15 -8.06 2.04
C GLU A 223 22.01 -7.53 3.20
N GLN A 224 22.34 -6.23 3.17
CA GLN A 224 23.12 -5.60 4.24
C GLN A 224 22.33 -5.50 5.55
N ARG A 225 21.06 -5.10 5.47
CA ARG A 225 20.19 -4.89 6.64
C ARG A 225 19.88 -6.20 7.38
N PHE A 226 19.68 -7.27 6.63
CA PHE A 226 19.22 -8.56 7.15
C PHE A 226 20.31 -9.64 7.09
N ALA A 227 21.58 -9.26 6.91
CA ALA A 227 22.74 -10.16 6.78
C ALA A 227 22.89 -11.19 7.92
N ALA A 228 22.40 -10.88 9.12
CA ALA A 228 22.46 -11.79 10.27
C ALA A 228 21.46 -12.95 10.19
N ASN A 229 20.58 -12.96 9.19
CA ASN A 229 19.53 -13.96 9.03
C ASN A 229 19.87 -14.93 7.88
N GLU A 230 20.56 -16.01 8.22
CA GLU A 230 21.07 -17.01 7.26
C GLU A 230 19.97 -17.74 6.46
N ALA A 231 18.72 -17.64 6.89
CA ALA A 231 17.58 -18.26 6.23
C ALA A 231 16.88 -17.37 5.20
N MET A 232 17.39 -16.15 5.00
CA MET A 232 16.90 -15.25 3.97
C MET A 232 17.70 -15.41 2.69
N ASP A 233 16.99 -15.48 1.59
CA ASP A 233 17.53 -15.43 0.23
C ASP A 233 17.03 -14.16 -0.45
N PHE A 234 17.91 -13.43 -1.12
CA PHE A 234 17.59 -12.11 -1.71
C PHE A 234 17.67 -12.21 -3.22
N ARG A 235 16.56 -11.95 -3.91
CA ARG A 235 16.46 -12.15 -5.36
C ARG A 235 15.74 -11.02 -6.06
N LEU A 236 16.10 -10.79 -7.32
CA LEU A 236 15.30 -9.95 -8.20
C LEU A 236 14.05 -10.71 -8.65
N LEU A 237 12.90 -10.04 -8.63
CA LEU A 237 11.64 -10.55 -9.19
C LEU A 237 10.83 -9.42 -9.80
N ASP A 238 10.54 -9.54 -11.08
CA ASP A 238 9.50 -8.80 -11.78
C ASP A 238 8.25 -9.68 -11.86
N ILE A 239 7.30 -9.48 -10.94
CA ILE A 239 6.05 -10.25 -10.89
C ILE A 239 5.08 -9.91 -12.05
N GLY A 240 5.42 -8.91 -12.88
CA GLY A 240 4.73 -8.65 -14.15
C GLY A 240 5.11 -9.63 -15.26
N LYS A 241 6.10 -10.50 -15.03
CA LYS A 241 6.62 -11.49 -15.98
C LYS A 241 6.58 -12.90 -15.37
N ASP A 242 6.73 -13.91 -16.22
CA ASP A 242 6.75 -15.31 -15.78
C ASP A 242 7.87 -15.53 -14.73
N PRO A 243 7.54 -15.93 -13.49
CA PRO A 243 8.53 -16.20 -12.46
C PRO A 243 9.43 -17.39 -12.77
N LYS A 244 8.94 -18.37 -13.56
CA LYS A 244 9.70 -19.55 -13.95
C LYS A 244 10.89 -19.19 -14.82
N GLU A 245 10.71 -18.25 -15.75
CA GLU A 245 11.79 -17.72 -16.59
C GLU A 245 12.82 -16.92 -15.78
N GLN A 246 12.44 -16.46 -14.57
CA GLN A 246 13.29 -15.77 -13.61
C GLN A 246 13.93 -16.72 -12.57
N GLY A 247 13.76 -18.03 -12.76
CA GLY A 247 14.35 -19.08 -11.94
C GLY A 247 13.60 -19.36 -10.62
N PHE A 248 12.33 -18.98 -10.52
CA PHE A 248 11.48 -19.35 -9.39
C PHE A 248 10.76 -20.68 -9.69
N GLU A 249 10.68 -21.54 -8.68
CA GLU A 249 9.99 -22.82 -8.77
C GLU A 249 8.49 -22.63 -8.51
N GLU A 250 7.65 -23.24 -9.36
CA GLU A 250 6.20 -23.24 -9.18
C GLU A 250 5.81 -24.10 -7.96
N GLY A 251 4.82 -23.66 -7.18
CA GLY A 251 4.35 -24.38 -6.01
C GLY A 251 5.41 -24.53 -4.91
N ALA A 252 6.40 -23.63 -4.83
CA ALA A 252 7.49 -23.73 -3.87
C ALA A 252 7.14 -23.12 -2.50
N TYR A 253 6.22 -22.15 -2.46
CA TYR A 253 5.99 -21.31 -1.28
C TYR A 253 4.70 -21.68 -0.55
N ASP A 254 4.79 -21.70 0.78
CA ASP A 254 3.63 -21.88 1.66
C ASP A 254 2.93 -20.53 1.90
N LEU A 255 3.70 -19.45 2.04
CA LEU A 255 3.18 -18.10 2.27
C LEU A 255 3.79 -17.12 1.27
N ILE A 256 2.93 -16.40 0.56
CA ILE A 256 3.34 -15.22 -0.21
C ILE A 256 2.86 -13.97 0.53
N LEU A 257 3.75 -13.01 0.71
CA LEU A 257 3.48 -11.68 1.26
C LEU A 257 3.60 -10.66 0.12
N ALA A 258 2.57 -9.84 -0.06
CA ALA A 258 2.58 -8.74 -1.00
C ALA A 258 1.94 -7.50 -0.36
N SER A 259 2.73 -6.46 -0.13
CA SER A 259 2.24 -5.23 0.51
C SER A 259 2.43 -4.06 -0.43
N ASN A 260 1.32 -3.56 -0.96
CA ASN A 260 1.25 -2.35 -1.76
C ASN A 260 2.18 -2.45 -2.99
N VAL A 261 2.06 -3.55 -3.73
CA VAL A 261 2.95 -3.91 -4.84
C VAL A 261 2.20 -4.47 -6.05
N LEU A 262 1.18 -5.31 -5.86
CA LEU A 262 0.57 -6.02 -6.98
C LEU A 262 -0.24 -5.08 -7.86
N HIS A 263 -0.68 -3.93 -7.33
CA HIS A 263 -1.27 -2.87 -8.14
C HIS A 263 -0.29 -2.24 -9.14
N ALA A 264 1.03 -2.30 -8.89
CA ALA A 264 2.07 -1.55 -9.60
C ALA A 264 2.59 -2.29 -10.85
N VAL A 265 1.70 -3.00 -11.56
CA VAL A 265 2.03 -3.84 -12.73
C VAL A 265 1.15 -3.47 -13.93
N PRO A 266 1.61 -3.69 -15.18
CA PRO A 266 0.81 -3.37 -16.36
C PRO A 266 -0.48 -4.18 -16.49
N ARG A 267 -0.45 -5.48 -16.12
CA ARG A 267 -1.55 -6.43 -16.28
C ARG A 267 -1.74 -7.21 -14.99
N LEU A 268 -2.73 -6.82 -14.20
CA LEU A 268 -2.95 -7.38 -12.87
C LEU A 268 -3.39 -8.84 -12.92
N ASP A 269 -4.22 -9.21 -13.90
CA ASP A 269 -4.71 -10.59 -14.05
C ASP A 269 -3.54 -11.57 -14.24
N ASP A 270 -2.63 -11.27 -15.18
CA ASP A 270 -1.43 -12.06 -15.44
C ASP A 270 -0.53 -12.13 -14.18
N THR A 271 -0.32 -11.01 -13.48
CA THR A 271 0.45 -10.95 -12.23
C THR A 271 -0.15 -11.81 -11.12
N LEU A 272 -1.48 -11.85 -10.99
CA LEU A 272 -2.16 -12.71 -10.03
C LEU A 272 -2.01 -14.19 -10.41
N GLU A 273 -2.09 -14.54 -11.69
CA GLU A 273 -1.84 -15.91 -12.16
C GLU A 273 -0.38 -16.34 -11.89
N TYR A 274 0.60 -15.47 -12.12
CA TYR A 274 2.01 -15.72 -11.78
C TYR A 274 2.20 -15.91 -10.27
N THR A 275 1.57 -15.06 -9.46
CA THR A 275 1.58 -15.19 -8.00
C THR A 275 0.97 -16.51 -7.57
N ARG A 276 -0.16 -16.92 -8.19
CA ARG A 276 -0.82 -18.20 -7.93
C ARG A 276 0.08 -19.39 -8.24
N LYS A 277 0.84 -19.36 -9.33
CA LYS A 277 1.76 -20.43 -9.73
C LYS A 277 2.90 -20.67 -8.74
N LEU A 278 3.36 -19.62 -8.05
CA LEU A 278 4.41 -19.72 -7.04
C LEU A 278 3.94 -20.38 -5.73
N LEU A 279 2.63 -20.32 -5.47
CA LEU A 279 2.01 -20.78 -4.23
C LEU A 279 1.67 -22.28 -4.29
N LYS A 280 1.98 -23.02 -3.22
CA LYS A 280 1.55 -24.41 -3.05
C LYS A 280 0.02 -24.53 -3.08
N PRO A 281 -0.55 -25.71 -3.40
CA PRO A 281 -1.99 -25.92 -3.38
C PRO A 281 -2.67 -25.59 -2.04
N ASP A 282 -1.98 -25.79 -0.92
CA ASP A 282 -2.46 -25.45 0.42
C ASP A 282 -1.96 -24.09 0.92
N GLY A 283 -1.21 -23.33 0.12
CA GLY A 283 -0.56 -22.10 0.53
C GLY A 283 -1.52 -20.92 0.74
N VAL A 284 -0.99 -19.83 1.30
CA VAL A 284 -1.73 -18.60 1.60
C VAL A 284 -1.03 -17.40 0.96
N LEU A 285 -1.81 -16.53 0.33
CA LEU A 285 -1.39 -15.19 -0.06
C LEU A 285 -1.95 -14.19 0.95
N PHE A 286 -1.04 -13.44 1.59
CA PHE A 286 -1.37 -12.21 2.32
C PHE A 286 -1.14 -11.01 1.41
N LEU A 287 -2.19 -10.22 1.22
CA LEU A 287 -2.20 -9.03 0.38
C LEU A 287 -2.62 -7.81 1.20
N GLN A 288 -1.75 -6.82 1.34
CA GLN A 288 -2.10 -5.51 1.89
C GLN A 288 -2.12 -4.50 0.74
N GLU A 289 -3.28 -3.94 0.41
CA GLU A 289 -3.42 -3.08 -0.76
C GLU A 289 -4.21 -1.80 -0.50
N MET A 290 -3.80 -0.72 -1.18
CA MET A 290 -4.45 0.58 -1.07
C MET A 290 -5.80 0.52 -1.77
N CYS A 291 -6.87 0.81 -1.05
CA CYS A 291 -8.25 0.69 -1.52
C CYS A 291 -9.01 2.01 -1.33
N PRO A 292 -9.94 2.37 -2.24
CA PRO A 292 -10.89 3.47 -2.00
C PRO A 292 -11.72 3.23 -0.73
N PRO A 293 -12.20 4.27 -0.02
CA PRO A 293 -12.34 5.64 -0.51
C PRO A 293 -11.22 6.60 -0.09
N GLY A 294 -10.33 6.25 0.86
CA GLY A 294 -9.22 7.12 1.26
C GLY A 294 -8.34 7.51 0.07
N LYS A 295 -7.99 8.79 -0.06
CA LYS A 295 -7.27 9.31 -1.25
C LYS A 295 -6.08 10.20 -0.95
N TYR A 296 -5.89 10.63 0.29
CA TYR A 296 -4.87 11.63 0.62
C TYR A 296 -3.45 11.29 0.11
N LEU A 297 -3.08 10.01 0.01
CA LEU A 297 -1.79 9.61 -0.56
C LEU A 297 -1.69 9.78 -2.08
N ASP A 298 -2.80 9.73 -2.81
CA ASP A 298 -2.83 9.91 -4.27
C ASP A 298 -2.15 11.22 -4.67
N PHE A 299 -2.25 12.27 -3.84
CA PHE A 299 -1.56 13.55 -4.06
C PHE A 299 -0.06 13.39 -4.27
N ILE A 300 0.55 12.42 -3.58
CA ILE A 300 1.99 12.16 -3.62
C ILE A 300 2.29 11.06 -4.63
N VAL A 301 1.65 9.89 -4.50
CA VAL A 301 2.06 8.69 -5.24
C VAL A 301 1.62 8.73 -6.71
N ALA A 302 0.56 9.47 -7.05
CA ALA A 302 0.09 9.59 -8.42
C ALA A 302 0.98 10.48 -9.31
N LEU A 303 1.99 11.15 -8.73
CA LEU A 303 3.07 11.77 -9.50
C LEU A 303 3.98 10.72 -10.16
N HIS A 304 4.01 9.49 -9.64
CA HIS A 304 4.83 8.43 -10.21
C HIS A 304 4.18 7.84 -11.47
N PRO A 305 4.90 7.63 -12.59
CA PRO A 305 4.33 7.06 -13.81
C PRO A 305 3.76 5.64 -13.60
N VAL A 306 4.36 4.85 -12.70
CA VAL A 306 3.86 3.49 -12.37
C VAL A 306 2.45 3.52 -11.78
N TRP A 307 2.00 4.63 -11.18
CA TRP A 307 0.62 4.76 -10.72
C TRP A 307 -0.40 4.60 -11.85
N TRP A 308 0.01 4.90 -13.07
CA TRP A 308 -0.83 4.92 -14.26
C TRP A 308 -0.57 3.74 -15.21
N ILE A 309 0.27 2.79 -14.79
CA ILE A 309 0.70 1.69 -15.66
C ILE A 309 -0.45 0.73 -16.02
N GLY A 310 -1.51 0.71 -15.19
CA GLY A 310 -2.69 -0.14 -15.36
C GLY A 310 -3.79 0.40 -16.26
N VAL A 311 -3.60 1.54 -16.94
CA VAL A 311 -4.66 2.17 -17.76
C VAL A 311 -5.21 1.22 -18.83
N GLN A 312 -4.34 0.39 -19.44
CA GLN A 312 -4.75 -0.60 -20.46
C GLN A 312 -5.37 -1.87 -19.85
N ASP A 313 -5.33 -2.02 -18.54
CA ASP A 313 -5.83 -3.16 -17.76
C ASP A 313 -7.15 -2.80 -17.04
N ALA A 314 -7.94 -1.93 -17.65
CA ALA A 314 -9.21 -1.42 -17.12
C ALA A 314 -9.09 -0.73 -15.75
N ARG A 315 -7.92 -0.14 -15.45
CA ARG A 315 -7.68 0.69 -14.26
C ARG A 315 -7.40 2.15 -14.66
N PRO A 316 -8.40 2.88 -15.20
CA PRO A 316 -8.20 4.21 -15.77
C PRO A 316 -7.94 5.29 -14.70
N ASN A 317 -8.31 5.05 -13.44
CA ASN A 317 -8.23 6.00 -12.35
C ASN A 317 -6.95 5.86 -11.50
N GLY A 318 -5.96 5.13 -12.02
CA GLY A 318 -4.72 4.82 -11.31
C GLY A 318 -4.67 3.38 -10.79
N ALA A 319 -3.64 3.07 -10.01
CA ALA A 319 -3.29 1.69 -9.72
C ALA A 319 -4.28 0.99 -8.76
N ARG A 320 -4.96 1.74 -7.90
CA ARG A 320 -5.87 1.22 -6.86
C ARG A 320 -7.16 0.68 -7.47
N ILE A 321 -7.67 -0.40 -6.90
CA ILE A 321 -8.96 -0.98 -7.23
C ILE A 321 -9.75 -1.24 -5.94
N SER A 322 -11.07 -1.42 -6.07
CA SER A 322 -11.92 -1.76 -4.92
C SER A 322 -11.65 -3.16 -4.42
N VAL A 323 -12.06 -3.44 -3.18
CA VAL A 323 -12.06 -4.80 -2.61
C VAL A 323 -12.84 -5.78 -3.48
N ASP A 324 -13.97 -5.35 -4.06
CA ASP A 324 -14.78 -6.18 -4.95
C ASP A 324 -14.09 -6.52 -6.28
N GLU A 325 -13.28 -5.59 -6.80
CA GLU A 325 -12.48 -5.87 -7.99
C GLU A 325 -11.32 -6.83 -7.65
N TRP A 326 -10.69 -6.66 -6.47
CA TRP A 326 -9.71 -7.64 -5.96
C TRP A 326 -10.33 -9.04 -5.83
N GLU A 327 -11.51 -9.15 -5.20
CA GLU A 327 -12.27 -10.40 -5.09
C GLU A 327 -12.47 -11.06 -6.46
N THR A 328 -12.94 -10.29 -7.44
CA THR A 328 -13.24 -10.77 -8.80
C THR A 328 -11.98 -11.26 -9.50
N ARG A 329 -10.90 -10.48 -9.47
CA ARG A 329 -9.64 -10.81 -10.15
C ARG A 329 -8.88 -11.95 -9.49
N LEU A 330 -8.90 -12.03 -8.16
CA LEU A 330 -8.35 -13.16 -7.42
C LEU A 330 -9.03 -14.47 -7.82
N ARG A 331 -10.37 -14.49 -7.87
CA ARG A 331 -11.12 -15.69 -8.33
C ARG A 331 -10.75 -16.08 -9.76
N LYS A 332 -10.66 -15.09 -10.65
CA LYS A 332 -10.27 -15.31 -12.05
C LYS A 332 -8.88 -15.94 -12.17
N ALA A 333 -7.95 -15.54 -11.31
CA ALA A 333 -6.57 -16.03 -11.30
C ALA A 333 -6.37 -17.40 -10.61
N GLY A 334 -7.44 -18.10 -10.22
CA GLY A 334 -7.34 -19.43 -9.59
C GLY A 334 -7.14 -19.40 -8.07
N PHE A 335 -7.56 -18.31 -7.42
CA PHE A 335 -7.73 -18.24 -5.97
C PHE A 335 -9.19 -18.46 -5.55
N SER A 336 -9.43 -18.71 -4.26
CA SER A 336 -10.74 -18.89 -3.64
C SER A 336 -11.57 -17.61 -3.53
N GLY A 337 -11.01 -16.45 -3.89
CA GLY A 337 -11.53 -15.11 -3.54
C GLY A 337 -10.91 -14.60 -2.24
N ILE A 338 -11.52 -13.58 -1.60
CA ILE A 338 -11.03 -13.06 -0.33
C ILE A 338 -11.62 -13.90 0.80
N ASP A 339 -10.78 -14.71 1.44
CA ASP A 339 -11.16 -15.57 2.58
C ASP A 339 -11.20 -14.79 3.89
N ALA A 340 -10.49 -13.68 3.98
CA ALA A 340 -10.51 -12.78 5.12
C ALA A 340 -10.18 -11.36 4.70
N LEU A 341 -10.84 -10.38 5.30
CA LEU A 341 -10.65 -8.96 5.03
C LEU A 341 -10.57 -8.19 6.34
N VAL A 342 -9.51 -7.40 6.55
CA VAL A 342 -9.44 -6.41 7.63
C VAL A 342 -9.00 -5.08 7.05
N LEU A 343 -9.84 -4.07 7.22
CA LEU A 343 -9.50 -2.69 6.86
C LEU A 343 -8.62 -2.08 7.95
N ASP A 344 -7.69 -1.22 7.55
CA ASP A 344 -6.78 -0.54 8.48
C ASP A 344 -7.43 0.61 9.27
N ASN A 345 -8.71 0.90 9.00
CA ASN A 345 -9.57 1.76 9.79
C ASN A 345 -11.05 1.44 9.50
N ARG A 346 -11.97 2.07 10.23
CA ARG A 346 -13.41 1.98 9.92
C ARG A 346 -13.76 2.79 8.67
N PRO A 347 -14.71 2.36 7.84
CA PRO A 347 -15.27 3.19 6.78
C PRO A 347 -15.77 4.55 7.29
N PRO A 348 -15.62 5.63 6.50
CA PRO A 348 -14.90 5.72 5.22
C PRO A 348 -13.38 5.95 5.37
N TRP A 349 -12.82 5.90 6.57
CA TRP A 349 -11.46 6.36 6.89
C TRP A 349 -10.33 5.36 6.65
N TYR A 350 -10.59 4.26 5.94
CA TYR A 350 -9.57 3.26 5.65
C TYR A 350 -8.80 3.63 4.39
N TYR A 351 -7.56 3.19 4.36
CA TYR A 351 -6.64 3.37 3.25
C TYR A 351 -6.17 2.03 2.70
N ASN A 352 -5.85 1.09 3.57
CA ASN A 352 -5.45 -0.26 3.19
C ASN A 352 -6.54 -1.29 3.53
N ALA A 353 -6.69 -2.26 2.64
CA ALA A 353 -7.33 -3.53 2.91
C ALA A 353 -6.26 -4.61 3.09
N ASN A 354 -6.32 -5.33 4.20
CA ASN A 354 -5.53 -6.53 4.46
C ASN A 354 -6.39 -7.73 4.10
N MET A 355 -5.93 -8.53 3.15
CA MET A 355 -6.67 -9.63 2.56
C MET A 355 -5.86 -10.92 2.70
N LEU A 356 -6.57 -12.01 3.00
CA LEU A 356 -6.03 -13.36 2.91
C LEU A 356 -6.81 -14.13 1.86
N THR A 357 -6.09 -14.89 1.05
CA THR A 357 -6.66 -15.70 -0.02
C THR A 357 -5.84 -16.96 -0.20
N ARG A 358 -6.49 -18.02 -0.70
CA ARG A 358 -5.89 -19.32 -0.95
C ARG A 358 -6.10 -19.72 -2.40
N PRO A 359 -5.33 -20.67 -2.93
CA PRO A 359 -5.69 -21.40 -4.12
C PRO A 359 -7.15 -21.87 -4.14
N SER A 360 -7.82 -21.77 -5.28
CA SER A 360 -9.08 -22.51 -5.46
C SER A 360 -8.80 -24.01 -5.44
N ALA A 361 -9.72 -24.78 -4.84
CA ALA A 361 -9.66 -26.23 -4.76
C ALA A 361 -9.70 -26.92 -6.13
#